data_AF-A0A9X3Z5D4-F1
#
_entry.id   AF-A0A9X3Z5D4-F1
#
_cell.length_a   1.000
_cell.length_b   1.000
_cell.length_c   1.000
_cell.angle_alpha   90.00
_cell.angle_beta   90.00
_cell.angle_gamma   90.00
#
_symmetry.space_group_name_H-M   'P 1'
#
loop_
_entity.id
_entity.type
_entity.pdbx_description
1 polymer ?
#
loop_
_entity_poly.entity_id
_entity_poly.type
_entity_poly.pdbx_seq_one_letter_code
_entity_poly.pdbx_strand_id
1 'polypeptide(L)'
;MDKDQMYLGDHTVFKKTRYDTFMFLDPRDGVNFGIMLFGQWEEAVTRQFITAVKPGMTVLDLGAHSGYYSLLAGTRVGPSGSVHSFEPLPFHHKNFLKSVSVNGCHGRVHLHRVMLSNTRGEMEIRTRGEGGALYSCHRRDIIDPGSPERK
;
A
#
# COMPACT_ATOMS: atom_id res chain seq x y z
N MET A 1 21.44 -19.51 -4.99
CA MET A 1 20.15 -18.94 -5.44
C MET A 1 19.40 -18.53 -4.18
N ASP A 2 19.16 -17.24 -4.03
CA ASP A 2 18.48 -16.70 -2.85
C ASP A 2 17.05 -17.28 -2.79
N LYS A 3 16.74 -18.08 -1.77
CA LYS A 3 15.48 -18.85 -1.69
C LYS A 3 14.27 -18.01 -1.29
N ASP A 4 14.47 -16.71 -1.14
CA ASP A 4 13.50 -15.79 -0.55
C ASP A 4 12.56 -15.15 -1.59
N GLN A 5 12.61 -15.58 -2.85
CA GLN A 5 11.67 -15.10 -3.86
C GLN A 5 11.33 -16.13 -4.94
N MET A 6 10.12 -16.02 -5.50
CA MET A 6 9.62 -16.87 -6.59
C MET A 6 8.77 -16.06 -7.57
N TYR A 7 9.04 -16.20 -8.86
CA TYR A 7 8.17 -15.65 -9.91
C TYR A 7 6.98 -16.58 -10.10
N LEU A 8 5.76 -16.04 -10.03
CA LEU A 8 4.51 -16.81 -10.08
C LEU A 8 3.80 -16.72 -11.45
N GLY A 9 4.40 -16.04 -12.43
CA GLY A 9 3.70 -15.65 -13.66
C GLY A 9 2.88 -14.38 -13.49
N ASP A 10 2.23 -13.92 -14.56
CA ASP A 10 1.35 -12.74 -14.56
C ASP A 10 1.98 -11.51 -13.86
N HIS A 11 3.25 -11.25 -14.20
CA HIS A 11 4.04 -10.16 -13.64
C HIS A 11 4.07 -10.12 -12.11
N THR A 12 3.92 -11.26 -11.43
CA THR A 12 3.86 -11.33 -9.98
C THR A 12 5.07 -12.07 -9.42
N VAL A 13 5.77 -11.43 -8.48
CA VAL A 13 6.84 -12.03 -7.67
C VAL A 13 6.36 -12.17 -6.24
N PHE A 14 6.49 -13.36 -5.68
CA PHE A 14 6.36 -13.60 -4.25
C PHE A 14 7.71 -13.42 -3.59
N LYS A 15 7.82 -12.51 -2.62
CA LYS A 15 9.08 -12.12 -1.96
C LYS A 15 8.92 -12.19 -0.45
N LYS A 16 9.84 -12.86 0.23
CA LYS A 16 10.12 -12.63 1.64
C LYS A 16 11.04 -11.42 1.77
N THR A 17 10.61 -10.41 2.52
CA THR A 17 11.38 -9.20 2.78
C THR A 17 12.44 -9.43 3.86
N ARG A 18 13.37 -8.49 4.03
CA ARG A 18 14.38 -8.48 5.13
C ARG A 18 13.77 -8.42 6.53
N TYR A 19 12.49 -8.07 6.63
CA TYR A 19 11.76 -7.90 7.87
C TYR A 19 10.70 -9.00 8.10
N ASP A 20 10.93 -10.17 7.49
CA ASP A 20 10.11 -11.38 7.64
C ASP A 20 8.63 -11.22 7.26
N THR A 21 8.30 -10.23 6.42
CA THR A 21 6.98 -10.13 5.78
C THR A 21 7.03 -10.67 4.36
N PHE A 22 5.94 -11.29 3.93
CA PHE A 22 5.78 -11.82 2.57
C PHE A 22 4.96 -10.88 1.70
N MET A 23 5.42 -10.57 0.49
CA MET A 23 4.76 -9.65 -0.42
C MET A 23 4.57 -10.25 -1.81
N PHE A 24 3.42 -9.97 -2.41
CA PHE A 24 3.19 -10.14 -3.83
C PHE A 24 3.47 -8.80 -4.52
N LEU A 25 4.50 -8.77 -5.35
CA LEU A 25 5.03 -7.56 -5.96
C LEU A 25 4.94 -7.67 -7.48
N ASP A 26 4.72 -6.55 -8.14
CA ASP A 26 4.87 -6.47 -9.60
C ASP A 26 6.13 -5.70 -9.97
N PRO A 27 7.12 -6.35 -10.61
CA PRO A 27 8.42 -5.76 -10.88
C PRO A 27 8.39 -4.69 -11.99
N ARG A 28 7.25 -4.47 -12.67
CA ARG A 28 7.07 -3.36 -13.62
C ARG A 28 6.89 -2.02 -12.91
N ASP A 29 6.48 -2.04 -11.64
CA ASP A 29 6.45 -0.85 -10.78
C ASP A 29 7.82 -0.65 -10.11
N GLY A 30 8.34 0.59 -10.14
CA GLY A 30 9.69 0.90 -9.68
C GLY A 30 9.90 0.71 -8.16
N VAL A 31 8.87 0.95 -7.35
CA VAL A 31 8.92 0.75 -5.89
C VAL A 31 8.97 -0.74 -5.58
N ASN A 32 8.07 -1.51 -6.18
CA ASN A 32 8.03 -2.96 -6.09
C ASN A 32 9.33 -3.60 -6.58
N PHE A 33 9.90 -3.11 -7.68
CA PHE A 33 11.18 -3.57 -8.19
C PHE A 33 12.31 -3.33 -7.17
N GLY A 34 12.34 -2.15 -6.55
CA GLY A 34 13.27 -1.85 -5.46
C GLY A 34 13.11 -2.81 -4.27
N ILE A 35 11.88 -3.03 -3.80
CA ILE A 35 11.59 -3.96 -2.70
C ILE A 35 11.96 -5.40 -3.08
N MET A 36 11.70 -5.82 -4.31
CA MET A 36 12.08 -7.14 -4.81
C MET A 36 13.60 -7.35 -4.73
N LEU A 37 14.38 -6.38 -5.22
CA LEU A 37 15.84 -6.46 -5.25
C LEU A 37 16.47 -6.39 -3.87
N PHE A 38 16.03 -5.45 -3.03
CA PHE A 38 16.70 -5.16 -1.76
C PHE A 38 16.01 -5.80 -0.55
N GLY A 39 14.79 -6.32 -0.71
CA GLY A 39 13.97 -6.84 0.38
C GLY A 39 13.48 -5.78 1.36
N GLN A 40 13.57 -4.50 0.99
CA GLN A 40 13.24 -3.36 1.85
C GLN A 40 12.85 -2.13 1.01
N TRP A 41 12.17 -1.17 1.66
CA TRP A 41 11.94 0.17 1.15
C TRP A 41 12.48 1.18 2.18
N GLU A 42 13.13 2.25 1.72
CA GLU A 42 13.62 3.37 2.56
C GLU A 42 14.16 2.95 3.93
N GLU A 43 15.26 2.20 3.94
CA GLU A 43 15.75 1.49 5.13
C GLU A 43 15.86 2.32 6.41
N ALA A 44 16.37 3.55 6.31
CA ALA A 44 16.47 4.44 7.46
C ALA A 44 15.10 4.76 8.08
N VAL A 45 14.09 5.02 7.23
CA VAL A 45 12.70 5.26 7.65
C VAL A 45 12.10 3.99 8.20
N THR A 46 12.33 2.86 7.53
CA THR A 46 11.82 1.56 7.98
C THR A 46 12.31 1.18 9.37
N ARG A 47 13.59 1.38 9.66
CA ARG A 47 14.14 1.15 11.01
C ARG A 47 13.49 2.03 12.08
N GLN A 48 13.18 3.28 11.76
CA GLN A 48 12.47 4.17 12.69
C GLN A 48 11.01 3.73 12.85
N PHE A 49 10.33 3.41 11.75
CA PHE A 49 8.94 2.98 11.75
C PHE A 49 8.73 1.73 12.60
N ILE A 50 9.53 0.68 12.39
CA ILE A 50 9.37 -0.58 13.14
C ILE A 50 9.66 -0.44 14.64
N THR A 51 10.44 0.56 15.05
CA THR A 51 10.71 0.83 16.48
C THR A 51 9.61 1.68 17.10
N ALA A 52 8.93 2.51 16.32
CA ALA A 52 7.80 3.33 16.75
C ALA A 52 6.50 2.52 16.95
N VAL A 53 6.22 1.55 16.07
CA VAL A 53 5.00 0.74 16.16
C VAL A 53 5.05 -0.20 17.36
N LYS A 54 4.05 -0.10 18.25
CA LYS A 54 3.91 -0.93 19.45
C LYS A 54 2.64 -1.81 19.39
N PRO A 55 2.61 -2.92 20.15
CA PRO A 55 1.40 -3.72 20.31
C PRO A 55 0.20 -2.89 20.77
N GLY A 56 -0.98 -3.17 20.23
CA GLY A 56 -2.23 -2.48 20.53
C GLY A 56 -2.43 -1.13 19.83
N MET A 57 -1.46 -0.64 19.07
CA MET A 57 -1.61 0.62 18.33
C MET A 57 -2.56 0.50 17.13
N THR A 58 -3.20 1.62 16.80
CA THR A 58 -3.82 1.85 15.48
C THR A 58 -2.86 2.63 14.61
N VAL A 59 -2.50 2.08 13.44
CA VAL A 59 -1.63 2.71 12.45
C VAL A 59 -2.44 3.13 11.23
N LEU A 60 -2.22 4.35 10.74
CA LEU A 60 -2.78 4.82 9.47
C LEU A 60 -1.67 4.83 8.42
N ASP A 61 -1.86 4.10 7.32
CA ASP A 61 -0.93 4.05 6.18
C ASP A 61 -1.58 4.72 4.96
N LEU A 62 -1.12 5.93 4.65
CA LEU A 62 -1.75 6.82 3.67
C LEU A 62 -0.97 6.75 2.35
N GLY A 63 -1.58 6.20 1.30
CA GLY A 63 -0.86 5.88 0.07
C GLY A 63 -0.09 4.57 0.20
N ALA A 64 -0.77 3.54 0.70
CA ALA A 64 -0.16 2.29 1.14
C ALA A 64 0.49 1.48 0.00
N HIS A 65 0.17 1.77 -1.28
CA HIS A 65 0.73 1.12 -2.46
C HIS A 65 0.62 -0.42 -2.33
N SER A 66 1.71 -1.17 -2.50
CA SER A 66 1.73 -2.64 -2.35
C SER A 66 1.73 -3.11 -0.89
N GLY A 67 1.64 -2.20 0.09
CA GLY A 67 1.40 -2.52 1.50
C GLY A 67 2.65 -2.78 2.34
N TYR A 68 3.82 -2.29 1.93
CA TYR A 68 5.08 -2.54 2.65
C TYR A 68 5.00 -2.14 4.14
N TYR A 69 4.67 -0.88 4.43
CA TYR A 69 4.56 -0.39 5.80
C TYR A 69 3.37 -0.99 6.54
N SER A 70 2.24 -1.17 5.86
CA SER A 70 1.06 -1.84 6.41
C SER A 70 1.33 -3.25 6.94
N LEU A 71 2.13 -4.06 6.22
CA LEU A 71 2.49 -5.42 6.66
C LEU A 71 3.49 -5.38 7.84
N LEU A 72 4.44 -4.45 7.81
CA LEU A 72 5.35 -4.23 8.93
C LEU A 72 4.61 -3.83 10.20
N ALA A 73 3.60 -2.97 10.08
CA ALA A 73 2.73 -2.58 11.18
C ALA A 73 1.84 -3.74 11.63
N GLY A 74 1.17 -4.43 10.71
CA GLY A 74 0.24 -5.52 11.02
C GLY A 74 0.90 -6.66 11.81
N THR A 75 2.14 -6.99 11.49
CA THR A 75 2.91 -8.00 12.23
C THR A 75 3.35 -7.54 13.63
N ARG A 76 3.37 -6.23 13.91
CA ARG A 76 3.86 -5.63 15.18
C ARG A 76 2.77 -5.15 16.12
N VAL A 77 1.66 -4.62 15.60
CA VAL A 77 0.54 -4.15 16.43
C VAL A 77 -0.16 -5.30 17.17
N GLY A 78 0.02 -6.53 16.71
CA GLY A 78 -0.54 -7.71 17.36
C GLY A 78 -2.07 -7.80 17.22
N PRO A 79 -2.73 -8.70 17.98
CA PRO A 79 -4.15 -8.99 17.83
C PRO A 79 -5.09 -7.89 18.37
N SER A 80 -4.61 -7.01 19.26
CA SER A 80 -5.39 -5.91 19.85
C SER A 80 -5.24 -4.58 19.11
N GLY A 81 -4.34 -4.51 18.12
CA GLY A 81 -4.13 -3.31 17.31
C GLY A 81 -4.71 -3.44 15.91
N SER A 82 -4.65 -2.35 15.15
CA SER A 82 -5.20 -2.28 13.80
C SER A 82 -4.34 -1.42 12.88
N VAL A 83 -4.46 -1.64 11.58
CA VAL A 83 -3.83 -0.87 10.52
C VAL A 83 -4.93 -0.50 9.52
N HIS A 84 -5.07 0.79 9.22
CA HIS A 84 -5.95 1.25 8.15
C HIS A 84 -5.11 1.79 7.01
N SER A 85 -5.18 1.10 5.88
CA SER A 85 -4.36 1.33 4.70
C SER A 85 -5.23 1.95 3.61
N PHE A 86 -4.78 3.04 3.01
CA PHE A 86 -5.53 3.75 1.97
C PHE A 86 -4.75 3.67 0.66
N GLU A 87 -5.30 2.96 -0.31
CA GLU A 87 -4.70 2.78 -1.64
C GLU A 87 -5.80 2.69 -2.71
N PRO A 88 -5.96 3.72 -3.57
CA PRO A 88 -7.06 3.76 -4.54
C PRO A 88 -6.87 2.82 -5.75
N LEU A 89 -5.64 2.45 -6.12
CA LEU A 89 -5.38 1.73 -7.36
C LEU A 89 -5.77 0.25 -7.24
N PRO A 90 -6.67 -0.27 -8.11
CA PRO A 90 -7.14 -1.65 -8.04
C PRO A 90 -6.01 -2.68 -8.19
N PHE A 91 -5.00 -2.31 -8.96
CA PHE A 91 -3.85 -3.15 -9.25
C PHE A 91 -3.06 -3.51 -7.96
N HIS A 92 -2.67 -2.50 -7.18
CA HIS A 92 -2.00 -2.71 -5.90
C HIS A 92 -2.90 -3.45 -4.91
N HIS A 93 -4.19 -3.12 -4.91
CA HIS A 93 -5.16 -3.72 -4.00
C HIS A 93 -5.22 -5.25 -4.08
N LYS A 94 -5.20 -5.82 -5.30
CA LYS A 94 -5.25 -7.28 -5.51
C LYS A 94 -4.06 -7.99 -4.85
N ASN A 95 -2.85 -7.51 -5.09
CA ASN A 95 -1.64 -8.14 -4.58
C ASN A 95 -1.40 -7.84 -3.09
N PHE A 96 -1.83 -6.66 -2.64
CA PHE A 96 -1.78 -6.30 -1.22
C PHE A 96 -2.71 -7.20 -0.39
N LEU A 97 -3.96 -7.45 -0.81
CA LEU A 97 -4.83 -8.39 -0.08
C LEU A 97 -4.24 -9.81 0.06
N LYS A 98 -3.61 -10.32 -1.01
CA LYS A 98 -2.89 -11.60 -0.95
C LYS A 98 -1.77 -11.54 0.10
N SER A 99 -1.01 -10.45 0.10
CA SER A 99 0.08 -10.21 1.06
C SER A 99 -0.46 -10.16 2.49
N VAL A 100 -1.57 -9.46 2.74
CA VAL A 100 -2.24 -9.45 4.07
C VAL A 100 -2.61 -10.86 4.53
N SER A 101 -3.16 -11.67 3.62
CA SER A 101 -3.58 -13.04 3.92
C SER A 101 -2.41 -13.93 4.33
N VAL A 102 -1.32 -13.96 3.55
CA VAL A 102 -0.17 -14.84 3.83
C VAL A 102 0.62 -14.44 5.07
N ASN A 103 0.50 -13.19 5.52
CA ASN A 103 1.10 -12.72 6.78
C ASN A 103 0.16 -12.85 7.99
N GLY A 104 -1.01 -13.52 7.85
CA GLY A 104 -1.95 -13.69 8.97
C GLY A 104 -2.54 -12.38 9.49
N CYS A 105 -2.60 -11.34 8.65
CA CYS A 105 -2.98 -9.98 9.04
C CYS A 105 -4.43 -9.61 8.67
N HIS A 106 -5.23 -10.56 8.18
CA HIS A 106 -6.60 -10.31 7.68
C HIS A 106 -7.55 -9.68 8.73
N GLY A 107 -7.34 -9.96 10.02
CA GLY A 107 -8.18 -9.42 11.11
C GLY A 107 -7.73 -8.05 11.63
N ARG A 108 -6.62 -7.50 11.12
CA ARG A 108 -6.02 -6.27 11.67
C ARG A 108 -5.61 -5.25 10.62
N VAL A 109 -5.31 -5.67 9.39
CA VAL A 109 -5.02 -4.74 8.27
C VAL A 109 -6.29 -4.57 7.45
N HIS A 110 -6.81 -3.36 7.43
CA HIS A 110 -8.01 -2.95 6.72
C HIS A 110 -7.62 -2.09 5.52
N LEU A 111 -7.85 -2.61 4.33
CA LEU A 111 -7.53 -1.91 3.08
C LEU A 111 -8.75 -1.15 2.55
N HIS A 112 -8.60 0.17 2.43
CA HIS A 112 -9.60 1.10 1.93
C HIS A 112 -9.21 1.54 0.52
N ARG A 113 -10.02 1.19 -0.47
CA ARG A 113 -9.79 1.56 -1.88
C ARG A 113 -10.28 2.98 -2.18
N VAL A 114 -9.70 3.96 -1.50
CA VAL A 114 -10.03 5.38 -1.64
C VAL A 114 -8.77 6.24 -1.59
N MET A 115 -8.84 7.40 -2.22
CA MET A 115 -7.83 8.47 -2.08
C MET A 115 -8.25 9.40 -0.94
N LEU A 116 -7.28 9.94 -0.21
CA LEU A 116 -7.54 10.92 0.85
C LEU A 116 -7.41 12.34 0.35
N SER A 117 -8.34 13.19 0.78
CA SER A 117 -8.39 14.62 0.47
C SER A 117 -9.00 15.37 1.64
N ASN A 118 -8.79 16.68 1.71
CA ASN A 118 -9.49 17.57 2.64
C ASN A 118 -10.97 17.79 2.29
N THR A 119 -11.45 17.21 1.17
CA THR A 119 -12.84 17.28 0.72
C THR A 119 -13.32 15.92 0.24
N ARG A 120 -14.62 15.66 0.36
CA ARG A 120 -15.26 14.49 -0.24
C ARG A 120 -15.50 14.76 -1.73
N GLY A 121 -15.20 13.79 -2.58
CA GLY A 121 -15.49 13.86 -4.00
C GLY A 121 -14.86 12.72 -4.79
N GLU A 122 -15.06 12.76 -6.10
CA GLU A 122 -14.44 11.84 -7.04
C GLU A 122 -13.33 12.55 -7.82
N MET A 123 -12.25 11.83 -8.10
CA MET A 123 -11.13 12.32 -8.90
C MET A 123 -10.70 11.26 -9.91
N GLU A 124 -10.30 11.69 -11.09
CA GLU A 124 -9.70 10.81 -12.09
C GLU A 124 -8.21 10.66 -11.77
N ILE A 125 -7.78 9.42 -11.54
CA ILE A 125 -6.37 9.10 -11.36
C ILE A 125 -5.80 8.69 -12.72
N ARG A 126 -4.77 9.42 -13.16
CA ARG A 126 -4.00 9.07 -14.36
C ARG A 126 -2.69 8.44 -13.95
N THR A 127 -2.52 7.19 -14.36
CA THR A 127 -1.31 6.39 -14.16
C THR A 127 -0.56 6.23 -15.49
N ARG A 128 0.77 6.05 -15.43
CA ARG A 128 1.49 5.40 -16.52
C ARG A 128 1.48 3.90 -16.27
N GLY A 129 0.90 3.13 -17.20
CA GLY A 129 0.72 1.69 -17.01
C GLY A 129 -0.24 1.36 -15.86
N GLU A 130 -0.02 0.22 -15.19
CA GLU A 130 -0.95 -0.31 -14.18
C GLU A 130 -0.86 0.34 -12.78
N GLY A 131 -0.05 1.38 -12.62
CA GLY A 131 0.11 2.08 -11.34
C GLY A 131 1.57 2.12 -10.92
N GLY A 132 2.20 3.27 -11.17
CA GLY A 132 3.51 3.62 -10.61
C GLY A 132 3.32 4.49 -9.36
N ALA A 133 4.39 4.67 -8.58
CA ALA A 133 4.41 5.60 -7.43
C ALA A 133 4.13 7.07 -7.76
N LEU A 134 4.04 7.42 -9.05
CA LEU A 134 3.70 8.75 -9.53
C LEU A 134 2.42 8.66 -10.36
N TYR A 135 1.37 9.31 -9.87
CA TYR A 135 0.12 9.50 -10.57
C TYR A 135 -0.34 10.95 -10.43
N SER A 136 -1.09 11.42 -11.43
CA SER A 136 -1.76 12.73 -11.37
C SER A 136 -3.23 12.51 -11.09
N CYS A 137 -3.79 13.31 -10.19
CA CYS A 137 -5.22 13.36 -9.97
C CYS A 137 -5.77 14.66 -10.54
N HIS A 138 -6.81 14.57 -11.35
CA HIS A 138 -7.56 15.72 -11.78
C HIS A 138 -8.96 15.62 -11.18
N ARG A 139 -9.34 16.64 -10.41
CA ARG A 139 -10.74 16.82 -10.04
C ARG A 139 -11.49 17.03 -11.35
N ARG A 140 -12.45 16.15 -11.66
CA ARG A 140 -13.42 16.50 -12.69
C ARG A 140 -14.21 17.66 -12.13
N ASP A 141 -14.35 18.74 -12.89
CA ASP A 141 -15.35 19.77 -12.61
C ASP A 141 -16.71 19.08 -12.70
N ILE A 142 -17.14 18.47 -11.59
CA ILE A 142 -18.54 18.17 -11.38
C ILE A 142 -19.14 19.55 -11.18
N ILE A 143 -19.81 20.04 -12.21
CA ILE A 143 -20.75 21.16 -12.06
C ILE A 143 -21.73 20.68 -11.00
N ASP A 144 -21.54 21.14 -9.76
CA ASP A 144 -22.54 21.00 -8.72
C ASP A 144 -23.73 21.87 -9.18
N PRO A 145 -24.88 21.27 -9.54
CA PRO A 145 -26.04 22.04 -9.97
C PRO A 145 -26.59 22.94 -8.85
N GLY A 146 -26.03 22.87 -7.63
CA GLY A 146 -26.37 23.73 -6.50
C GLY A 146 -25.26 24.65 -5.97
N SER A 147 -24.08 24.73 -6.59
CA SER A 147 -23.03 25.63 -6.06
C SER A 147 -23.29 27.10 -6.44
N PRO A 148 -23.41 28.04 -5.48
CA PRO A 148 -23.57 29.45 -5.80
C PRO A 148 -22.28 29.97 -6.45
N GLU A 149 -22.43 30.71 -7.55
CA GLU A 149 -21.32 31.38 -8.23
C GLU A 149 -20.47 32.17 -7.22
N ARG A 150 -19.16 31.90 -7.20
CA ARG A 150 -18.22 32.71 -6.44
C ARG A 150 -18.08 34.05 -7.16
N LYS A 151 -18.46 35.14 -6.49
CA LYS A 151 -18.15 36.51 -6.87
C LYS A 151 -16.65 36.79 -6.80
#